data_AF-A0A6P1I592-F1
#
_entry.id   AF-A0A6P1I592-F1
#
_cell.length_a   1.000
_cell.length_b   1.000
_cell.length_c   1.000
_cell.angle_alpha   90.00
_cell.angle_beta   90.00
_cell.angle_gamma   90.00
#
_symmetry.space_group_name_H-M   'P 1'
#
loop_
_entity.id
_entity.type
_entity.pdbx_description
1 polymer ?
#
loop_
_entity_poly.entity_id
_entity_poly.type
_entity_poly.pdbx_seq_one_letter_code
_entity_poly.pdbx_strand_id
1 'polypeptide(L)' 'MGDHDYSRYVDHLRRCHPGAAVPSEREYWRARYADADANPGARCC' A
#
# COMPACT_ATOMS: atom_id res chain seq x y z
N MET A 1 17.42 -6.80 2.95
CA MET A 1 16.39 -7.13 1.94
C MET A 1 15.06 -6.68 2.53
N GLY A 2 14.53 -5.59 1.98
CA GLY A 2 13.44 -4.83 2.58
C GLY A 2 12.09 -5.48 2.31
N ASP A 3 11.53 -6.10 3.34
CA ASP A 3 10.18 -6.69 3.32
C ASP A 3 9.25 -6.04 4.36
N HIS A 4 9.71 -4.99 5.04
CA HIS A 4 8.92 -4.32 6.08
C HIS A 4 7.87 -3.33 5.54
N ASP A 5 7.77 -3.12 4.21
CA ASP A 5 6.82 -2.16 3.65
C ASP A 5 5.37 -2.61 3.96
N TYR A 6 5.09 -3.90 3.79
CA TYR A 6 3.79 -4.47 4.15
C TYR A 6 3.55 -4.42 5.67
N SER A 7 4.50 -4.88 6.48
CA SER A 7 4.37 -4.86 7.95
C SER A 7 4.11 -3.44 8.49
N ARG A 8 4.81 -2.44 7.95
CA ARG A 8 4.64 -1.02 8.28
C ARG A 8 3.28 -0.48 7.82
N TYR A 9 2.82 -0.91 6.64
CA TYR A 9 1.47 -0.58 6.16
C TYR A 9 0.39 -1.17 7.06
N VAL A 10 0.52 -2.43 7.50
CA VAL A 10 -0.43 -3.07 8.43
C VAL A 10 -0.46 -2.35 9.79
N ASP A 11 0.69 -2.02 10.36
CA ASP A 11 0.77 -1.25 11.61
C ASP A 11 0.14 0.14 11.46
N HIS A 12 0.44 0.84 10.37
CA HIS A 12 -0.19 2.13 10.05
C HIS A 12 -1.72 1.99 9.89
N LEU A 13 -2.18 1.00 9.14
CA LEU A 13 -3.60 0.76 8.90
C LEU A 13 -4.32 0.47 10.21
N ARG A 14 -3.74 -0.35 11.09
CA ARG A 14 -4.32 -0.66 12.41
C ARG A 14 -4.37 0.57 13.32
N ARG A 15 -3.39 1.47 13.23
CA ARG A 15 -3.35 2.71 14.01
C ARG A 15 -4.30 3.78 13.48
N CYS A 16 -4.34 3.97 12.16
CA CYS A 16 -5.12 5.01 11.51
C CYS A 16 -6.58 4.59 11.29
N HIS A 17 -6.81 3.30 11.02
CA HIS A 17 -8.09 2.71 10.66
C HIS A 17 -8.33 1.40 11.42
N PRO A 18 -8.57 1.44 12.74
CA PRO A 18 -8.71 0.24 13.57
C PRO A 18 -9.91 -0.65 13.19
N GLY A 19 -10.86 -0.15 12.40
CA GLY A 19 -12.02 -0.91 11.89
C GLY A 19 -11.89 -1.38 10.44
N ALA A 20 -10.81 -1.05 9.73
CA ALA A 20 -10.61 -1.47 8.36
C ALA A 20 -9.96 -2.87 8.32
N ALA A 21 -10.43 -3.71 7.38
CA ALA A 21 -9.81 -5.00 7.14
C ALA A 21 -8.39 -4.78 6.60
N VAL A 22 -7.41 -5.46 7.21
CA VAL A 22 -6.03 -5.46 6.72
C VAL A 22 -6.00 -6.24 5.41
N PRO A 23 -5.68 -5.61 4.26
CA PRO A 23 -5.58 -6.32 2.99
C PRO A 23 -4.39 -7.26 3.03
N SER A 24 -4.47 -8.40 2.32
CA SER A 24 -3.34 -9.32 2.22
C SER A 24 -2.17 -8.65 1.49
N GLU A 25 -0.95 -9.17 1.67
CA GLU A 25 0.25 -8.63 1.03
C GLU A 25 0.10 -8.50 -0.50
N ARG A 26 -0.58 -9.47 -1.13
CA ARG A 26 -0.88 -9.45 -2.56
C ARG A 26 -1.87 -8.34 -2.97
N GLU A 27 -2.84 -8.04 -2.11
CA GLU A 27 -3.79 -6.94 -2.32
C GLU A 27 -3.12 -5.59 -2.11
N TYR A 28 -2.24 -5.47 -1.10
CA TYR A 28 -1.40 -4.29 -0.89
C TYR A 28 -0.56 -3.98 -2.13
N TRP A 29 0.17 -4.98 -2.64
CA TRP A 29 0.95 -4.82 -3.86
C TRP A 29 0.07 -4.50 -5.06
N ARG A 30 -1.08 -5.17 -5.21
CA ARG A 30 -2.02 -4.88 -6.30
C ARG A 30 -2.52 -3.44 -6.25
N ALA A 31 -2.91 -2.93 -5.08
CA ALA A 31 -3.34 -1.55 -4.89
C ALA A 31 -2.21 -0.57 -5.19
N ARG A 32 -0.99 -0.86 -4.73
CA ARG A 32 0.20 -0.05 -4.99
C ARG A 32 0.58 0.00 -6.47
N TYR A 33 0.54 -1.14 -7.17
CA TYR A 33 0.76 -1.18 -8.62
C TYR A 33 -0.37 -0.53 -9.39
N ALA A 34 -1.63 -0.70 -8.95
CA ALA A 34 -2.77 -0.03 -9.56
C ALA A 34 -2.70 1.50 -9.37
N ASP A 35 -2.23 1.99 -8.21
CA ASP A 35 -1.99 3.41 -7.96
C ASP A 35 -0.81 3.93 -8.80
N ALA A 36 0.27 3.17 -8.90
CA ALA A 36 1.41 3.50 -9.77
C ALA A 36 1.05 3.48 -11.27
N ASP A 37 0.16 2.58 -11.69
CA ASP A 37 -0.35 2.47 -13.06
C ASP A 37 -1.41 3.53 -13.37
N ALA A 38 -2.28 3.86 -12.41
CA ALA A 38 -3.31 4.89 -12.53
C ALA A 38 -2.74 6.31 -12.41
N ASN A 39 -1.60 6.47 -11.73
CA ASN A 39 -0.87 7.73 -11.63
C ASN A 39 0.54 7.64 -12.24
N PRO A 40 0.67 7.39 -13.56
CA PRO A 40 1.95 7.45 -14.25
C PRO A 40 2.47 8.91 -14.35
N GLY A 41 1.61 9.88 -14.00
CA GLY A 41 1.79 11.33 -14.13
C GLY A 41 2.69 12.02 -13.08
N ALA A 42 3.29 11.30 -12.13
CA ALA A 42 4.42 11.86 -11.37
C ALA A 42 5.70 12.03 -12.23
N ARG A 43 5.65 11.60 -13.49
CA ARG A 43 6.52 12.09 -14.57
C ARG A 43 5.89 13.30 -15.24
N CYS A 44 5.55 14.33 -14.47
CA CYS A 44 5.23 15.62 -15.04
C CYS A 44 6.55 16.29 -15.40
N CYS A 45 6.74 16.50 -16.70
CA CYS A 45 7.65 17.45 -17.29
C CYS A 45 7.60 18.80 -16.56
#